data_AF-A0AB36QZQ8-F1
#
_entry.id   AF-A0AB36QZQ8-F1
#
_cell.length_a   1.000
_cell.length_b   1.000
_cell.length_c   1.000
_cell.angle_alpha   90.00
_cell.angle_beta   90.00
_cell.angle_gamma   90.00
#
_symmetry.space_group_name_H-M   'P 1'
#
loop_
_entity.id
_entity.type
_entity.pdbx_description
1 polymer ?
#
loop_
_entity_poly.entity_id
_entity_poly.type
_entity_poly.pdbx_seq_one_letter_code
_entity_poly.pdbx_strand_id
1 'polypeptide(L)'
;MATKAGATRRPLSSPPLRRNGGVSGEKAKMQIIPVEVQSDFIERQTKAQPTQALAELIWNALDADASRVSVEFDEDGLGGMSAIVISDNGDGIPYSDAPELFRNLGGSWKIHGARATKRGRMLHGQEGRGRFKAFALGTVVDWKVTYKDSDGRLMRYEVSILESDIKQVRISDEAPVSGPAETGVTVIIGGPKRQFATLASDGGLQDLAEIFAIYLKHYRDVMIEVAGNRIDPAYAIDEVWEKALPDIIDESGISHEASLEIIGWRRQTKRALYLCNQQGFPLSQVEARFHVGDFQFSAYLKSSLVSRLQQENRLDLAEMVPALQTSIDLARDQIKLLYRERAAERARTVVEEWKQREVYPFDGDEAETAVSKAERQIFDIVAVTVQDATPSLREASTPELALHLRLLKHAIERSPTELQKILQEVLKLPPRTHAKLANLLEETSLAGIISAVGVVTDRLKFLTALEAVLFDPEMSQRLRERTQLHKSWNRTHGCSAKNTISGLATGH
;
A
#
# COMPACT_ATOMS: atom_id res chain seq x y z
N MET A 1 -8.16 -60.94 100.17
CA MET A 1 -7.42 -62.04 99.49
C MET A 1 -8.46 -62.90 98.77
N ALA A 2 -8.38 -63.23 97.48
CA ALA A 2 -7.51 -62.87 96.39
C ALA A 2 -8.28 -63.24 95.09
N THR A 3 -8.28 -62.32 94.13
CA THR A 3 -8.41 -62.46 92.66
C THR A 3 -9.48 -63.40 92.06
N LYS A 4 -10.57 -62.78 91.57
CA LYS A 4 -11.51 -63.28 90.56
C LYS A 4 -11.46 -62.40 89.30
N ALA A 5 -11.50 -63.08 88.15
CA ALA A 5 -12.18 -62.80 86.87
C ALA A 5 -12.30 -61.37 86.31
N GLY A 6 -12.09 -61.24 84.99
CA GLY A 6 -12.62 -60.10 84.23
C GLY A 6 -12.10 -60.02 82.80
N ALA A 7 -12.84 -60.62 81.87
CA ALA A 7 -12.65 -60.43 80.43
C ALA A 7 -13.18 -59.06 79.94
N THR A 8 -12.78 -58.72 78.72
CA THR A 8 -13.50 -57.95 77.67
C THR A 8 -13.06 -56.53 77.28
N ARG A 9 -12.81 -56.44 75.95
CA ARG A 9 -13.15 -55.39 74.96
C ARG A 9 -12.48 -54.00 75.03
N ARG A 10 -11.83 -53.65 73.91
CA ARG A 10 -11.57 -52.26 73.47
C ARG A 10 -12.33 -51.97 72.15
N PRO A 11 -12.80 -50.73 71.92
CA PRO A 11 -13.62 -50.35 70.76
C PRO A 11 -12.84 -49.63 69.63
N LEU A 12 -13.52 -49.47 68.48
CA LEU A 12 -13.14 -48.78 67.24
C LEU A 12 -12.84 -47.27 67.41
N SER A 13 -11.89 -46.72 66.64
CA SER A 13 -12.04 -45.52 65.77
C SER A 13 -10.72 -45.10 65.08
N SER A 14 -10.87 -44.60 63.85
CA SER A 14 -9.97 -44.32 62.70
C SER A 14 -8.72 -43.45 62.96
N PRO A 15 -7.70 -43.38 62.06
CA PRO A 15 -7.76 -42.53 60.83
C PRO A 15 -6.85 -43.07 59.65
N PRO A 16 -6.42 -42.30 58.61
CA PRO A 16 -7.17 -42.20 57.34
C PRO A 16 -6.35 -42.34 56.03
N LEU A 17 -7.09 -42.49 54.91
CA LEU A 17 -6.90 -41.88 53.56
C LEU A 17 -5.61 -42.08 52.72
N ARG A 18 -5.87 -42.58 51.49
CA ARG A 18 -5.16 -42.35 50.19
C ARG A 18 -3.86 -43.15 49.97
N ARG A 19 -3.62 -43.79 48.82
CA ARG A 19 -3.98 -43.44 47.43
C ARG A 19 -4.37 -44.69 46.60
N ASN A 20 -5.34 -44.46 45.72
CA ASN A 20 -5.78 -45.33 44.65
C ASN A 20 -4.65 -45.72 43.69
N GLY A 21 -4.91 -46.84 43.01
CA GLY A 21 -4.05 -47.50 42.03
C GLY A 21 -3.35 -46.56 41.05
N GLY A 22 -2.14 -46.96 40.72
CA GLY A 22 -1.36 -46.37 39.65
C GLY A 22 -2.18 -46.36 38.37
N VAL A 23 -2.59 -45.15 37.97
CA VAL A 23 -2.92 -44.89 36.57
C VAL A 23 -1.62 -45.07 35.81
N SER A 24 -1.54 -46.18 35.08
CA SER A 24 -0.58 -46.35 33.99
C SER A 24 -0.83 -45.23 33.00
N GLY A 25 -0.13 -44.12 33.18
CA GLY A 25 0.02 -43.10 32.16
C GLY A 25 0.80 -43.72 31.02
N GLU A 26 0.08 -44.29 30.05
CA GLU A 26 0.62 -44.45 28.70
C GLU A 26 1.09 -43.06 28.27
N LYS A 27 2.41 -42.84 28.30
CA LYS A 27 3.01 -41.70 27.63
C LYS A 27 2.59 -41.80 26.18
N ALA A 28 1.77 -40.86 25.72
CA ALA A 28 1.49 -40.70 24.30
C ALA A 28 2.84 -40.70 23.56
N LYS A 29 3.06 -41.71 22.72
CA LYS A 29 4.24 -41.76 21.86
C LYS A 29 4.12 -40.59 20.89
N MET A 30 4.90 -39.55 21.15
CA MET A 30 4.99 -38.40 20.26
C MET A 30 5.78 -38.84 19.03
N GLN A 31 5.06 -39.08 17.94
CA GLN A 31 5.64 -39.42 16.66
C GLN A 31 6.11 -38.11 16.02
N ILE A 32 7.43 -37.92 15.93
CA ILE A 32 8.01 -36.84 15.15
C ILE A 32 7.85 -37.25 13.69
N ILE A 33 6.84 -36.66 13.03
CA ILE A 33 6.67 -36.78 11.59
C ILE A 33 7.60 -35.74 10.97
N PRO A 34 8.63 -36.11 10.19
CA PRO A 34 9.38 -35.13 9.43
C PRO A 34 8.42 -34.45 8.48
N VAL A 35 8.32 -33.12 8.57
CA VAL A 35 7.63 -32.33 7.56
C VAL A 35 8.50 -32.40 6.31
N GLU A 36 8.22 -33.36 5.44
CA GLU A 36 8.74 -33.33 4.08
C GLU A 36 8.06 -32.14 3.40
N VAL A 37 8.86 -31.12 3.10
CA VAL A 37 8.41 -29.97 2.31
C VAL A 37 7.87 -30.52 0.99
N GLN A 38 6.54 -30.49 0.85
CA GLN A 38 5.86 -30.95 -0.36
C GLN A 38 6.30 -30.08 -1.54
N SER A 39 6.45 -30.69 -2.71
CA SER A 39 6.91 -30.05 -3.95
C SER A 39 6.15 -28.75 -4.26
N ASP A 40 4.85 -28.72 -3.94
CA ASP A 40 3.95 -27.58 -4.08
C ASP A 40 4.40 -26.33 -3.29
N PHE A 41 5.07 -26.50 -2.14
CA PHE A 41 5.60 -25.39 -1.35
C PHE A 41 6.79 -24.73 -2.05
N ILE A 42 7.64 -25.53 -2.69
CA ILE A 42 8.79 -25.03 -3.45
C ILE A 42 8.30 -24.33 -4.73
N GLU A 43 7.32 -24.91 -5.42
CA GLU A 43 6.71 -24.29 -6.60
C GLU A 43 6.12 -22.90 -6.31
N ARG A 44 5.49 -22.69 -5.15
CA ARG A 44 5.01 -21.35 -4.75
C ARG A 44 6.15 -20.36 -4.52
N GLN A 45 7.30 -20.80 -4.01
CA GLN A 45 8.46 -19.93 -3.79
C GLN A 45 9.23 -19.58 -5.06
N THR A 46 9.08 -20.38 -6.12
CA THR A 46 9.62 -20.06 -7.47
C THR A 46 8.75 -19.10 -8.27
N LYS A 47 7.54 -18.74 -7.79
CA LYS A 47 6.62 -17.83 -8.49
C LYS A 47 6.72 -16.41 -7.90
N ALA A 48 7.33 -15.51 -8.66
CA ALA A 48 7.37 -14.08 -8.35
C ALA A 48 7.24 -13.26 -9.64
N GLN A 49 6.79 -12.01 -9.51
CA GLN A 49 6.91 -11.06 -10.62
C GLN A 49 8.40 -10.83 -10.92
N PRO A 50 8.82 -10.73 -12.19
CA PRO A 50 10.25 -10.65 -12.55
C PRO A 50 11.00 -9.53 -11.83
N THR A 51 10.40 -8.35 -11.72
CA THR A 51 11.00 -7.20 -11.01
C THR A 51 11.20 -7.50 -9.53
N GLN A 52 10.26 -8.19 -8.88
CA GLN A 52 10.39 -8.57 -7.47
C GLN A 52 11.43 -9.67 -7.28
N ALA A 53 11.52 -10.64 -8.19
CA ALA A 53 12.55 -11.67 -8.15
C ALA A 53 13.96 -11.04 -8.25
N LEU A 54 14.14 -10.11 -9.17
CA LEU A 54 15.39 -9.37 -9.32
C LEU A 54 15.69 -8.51 -8.07
N ALA A 55 14.70 -7.77 -7.57
CA ALA A 55 14.86 -6.93 -6.40
C ALA A 55 15.32 -7.74 -5.17
N GLU A 56 14.82 -8.96 -4.99
CA GLU A 56 15.20 -9.83 -3.87
C GLU A 56 16.66 -10.28 -3.95
N LEU A 57 17.19 -10.49 -5.14
CA LEU A 57 18.61 -10.80 -5.33
C LEU A 57 19.49 -9.58 -5.04
N ILE A 58 19.06 -8.39 -5.47
CA ILE A 58 19.73 -7.14 -5.13
C ILE A 58 19.70 -6.92 -3.61
N TRP A 59 18.57 -7.17 -2.94
CA TRP A 59 18.47 -7.09 -1.48
C TRP A 59 19.43 -8.05 -0.77
N ASN A 60 19.62 -9.27 -1.27
CA ASN A 60 20.60 -10.20 -0.71
C ASN A 60 22.04 -9.66 -0.78
N ALA A 61 22.40 -9.02 -1.89
CA ALA A 61 23.69 -8.35 -2.02
C ALA A 61 23.86 -7.20 -1.01
N LEU A 62 22.81 -6.37 -0.85
CA LEU A 62 22.81 -5.27 0.12
C LEU A 62 22.90 -5.77 1.57
N ASP A 63 22.22 -6.87 1.89
CA ASP A 63 22.30 -7.56 3.19
C ASP A 63 23.69 -8.14 3.46
N ALA A 64 24.43 -8.50 2.41
CA ALA A 64 25.83 -8.93 2.47
C ALA A 64 26.82 -7.76 2.53
N ASP A 65 26.34 -6.56 2.84
CA ASP A 65 27.17 -5.36 2.92
C ASP A 65 27.86 -4.96 1.60
N ALA A 66 27.24 -5.23 0.45
CA ALA A 66 27.68 -4.69 -0.84
C ALA A 66 27.46 -3.18 -0.95
N SER A 67 28.46 -2.41 -1.37
CA SER A 67 28.30 -0.99 -1.75
C SER A 67 28.04 -0.81 -3.25
N ARG A 68 28.30 -1.83 -4.06
CA ARG A 68 28.03 -1.86 -5.48
C ARG A 68 27.32 -3.16 -5.83
N VAL A 69 26.21 -3.03 -6.56
CA VAL A 69 25.48 -4.15 -7.15
C VAL A 69 25.28 -3.83 -8.62
N SER A 70 25.71 -4.73 -9.52
CA SER A 70 25.44 -4.64 -10.95
C SER A 70 24.55 -5.77 -11.41
N VAL A 71 23.63 -5.46 -12.32
CA VAL A 71 22.77 -6.42 -13.01
C VAL A 71 23.01 -6.29 -14.50
N GLU A 72 23.48 -7.37 -15.10
CA GLU A 72 23.77 -7.47 -16.53
C GLU A 72 22.89 -8.55 -17.16
N PHE A 73 22.61 -8.36 -18.44
CA PHE A 73 21.77 -9.24 -19.24
C PHE A 73 22.60 -9.71 -20.42
N ASP A 74 23.09 -10.95 -20.36
CA ASP A 74 23.93 -11.51 -21.41
C ASP A 74 23.08 -11.94 -22.60
N GLU A 75 23.62 -11.75 -23.80
CA GLU A 75 23.01 -12.20 -25.06
C GLU A 75 23.56 -13.57 -25.48
N ASP A 76 22.77 -14.34 -26.23
CA ASP A 76 23.12 -15.66 -26.79
C ASP A 76 23.82 -15.57 -28.16
N GLY A 77 24.14 -14.35 -28.62
CA GLY A 77 24.74 -14.09 -29.93
C GLY A 77 23.76 -14.15 -31.11
N LEU A 78 22.51 -14.53 -30.88
CA LEU A 78 21.39 -14.50 -31.85
C LEU A 78 20.36 -13.41 -31.51
N GLY A 79 20.67 -12.54 -30.55
CA GLY A 79 19.79 -11.47 -30.06
C GLY A 79 18.79 -11.92 -29.00
N GLY A 80 18.90 -13.16 -28.49
CA GLY A 80 18.16 -13.65 -27.34
C GLY A 80 18.95 -13.48 -26.04
N MET A 81 18.26 -13.42 -24.91
CA MET A 81 18.92 -13.40 -23.59
C MET A 81 19.44 -14.80 -23.25
N SER A 82 20.71 -14.92 -22.88
CA SER A 82 21.35 -16.18 -22.46
C SER A 82 21.40 -16.31 -20.93
N ALA A 83 21.66 -15.21 -20.22
CA ALA A 83 21.73 -15.20 -18.76
C ALA A 83 21.37 -13.84 -18.16
N ILE A 84 21.01 -13.85 -16.88
CA ILE A 84 20.95 -12.65 -16.03
C ILE A 84 22.07 -12.79 -15.00
N VAL A 85 22.97 -11.82 -14.95
CA VAL A 85 24.14 -11.83 -14.06
C VAL A 85 23.97 -10.72 -13.03
N ILE A 86 23.95 -11.08 -11.75
CA ILE A 86 23.91 -10.13 -10.63
C ILE A 86 25.22 -10.25 -9.88
N SER A 87 26.01 -9.19 -9.85
CA SER A 87 27.31 -9.16 -9.18
C SER A 87 27.32 -8.11 -8.07
N ASP A 88 27.90 -8.47 -6.93
CA ASP A 88 28.08 -7.57 -5.79
C ASP A 88 29.50 -7.59 -5.25
N ASN A 89 29.84 -6.58 -4.45
CA ASN A 89 31.13 -6.47 -3.74
C ASN A 89 30.97 -6.60 -2.22
N GLY A 90 29.98 -7.38 -1.77
CA GLY A 90 29.73 -7.65 -0.37
C GLY A 90 30.79 -8.55 0.28
N ASP A 91 30.49 -9.03 1.48
CA ASP A 91 31.40 -9.86 2.28
C ASP A 91 31.60 -11.28 1.71
N GLY A 92 30.70 -11.72 0.83
CA GLY A 92 30.62 -13.12 0.41
C GLY A 92 30.00 -14.02 1.49
N ILE A 93 30.15 -15.33 1.32
CA ILE A 93 29.60 -16.34 2.24
C ILE A 93 30.75 -17.31 2.60
N PRO A 94 31.10 -17.48 3.88
CA PRO A 94 32.10 -18.46 4.30
C PRO A 94 31.76 -19.87 3.83
N TYR A 95 32.76 -20.62 3.35
CA TYR A 95 32.54 -21.97 2.82
C TYR A 95 31.90 -22.92 3.85
N SER A 96 32.27 -22.79 5.13
CA SER A 96 31.69 -23.56 6.24
C SER A 96 30.18 -23.37 6.40
N ASP A 97 29.66 -22.21 6.01
CA ASP A 97 28.28 -21.81 6.25
C ASP A 97 27.38 -22.21 5.06
N ALA A 98 27.98 -22.40 3.87
CA ALA A 98 27.25 -22.69 2.64
C ALA A 98 26.34 -23.94 2.73
N PRO A 99 26.77 -25.10 3.27
CA PRO A 99 25.91 -26.27 3.35
C PRO A 99 24.63 -26.02 4.16
N GLU A 100 24.71 -25.31 5.29
CA GLU A 100 23.54 -25.01 6.11
C GLU A 100 22.64 -23.96 5.45
N LEU A 101 23.25 -22.92 4.89
CA LEU A 101 22.52 -21.83 4.23
C LEU A 101 21.73 -22.33 3.03
N PHE A 102 22.32 -23.18 2.18
CA PHE A 102 21.64 -23.67 0.98
C PHE A 102 20.75 -24.90 1.22
N ARG A 103 20.89 -25.61 2.34
CA ARG A 103 20.02 -26.75 2.72
C ARG A 103 18.64 -26.33 3.22
N ASN A 104 18.52 -25.19 3.87
CA ASN A 104 17.26 -24.75 4.48
C ASN A 104 16.41 -23.90 3.50
N LEU A 105 15.28 -24.47 3.05
CA LEU A 105 14.24 -23.87 2.16
C LEU A 105 13.38 -22.78 2.84
N GLY A 106 14.00 -22.00 3.71
CA GLY A 106 13.35 -21.07 4.63
C GLY A 106 13.87 -21.25 6.05
N GLY A 107 13.95 -20.15 6.80
CA GLY A 107 14.65 -20.12 8.09
C GLY A 107 16.16 -20.00 7.88
N SER A 108 16.62 -18.84 7.44
CA SER A 108 18.04 -18.56 7.25
C SER A 108 18.55 -17.71 8.41
N TRP A 109 19.72 -18.09 8.95
CA TRP A 109 20.82 -17.29 9.52
C TRP A 109 20.58 -16.23 10.62
N LYS A 110 19.41 -15.57 10.70
CA LYS A 110 19.13 -14.45 11.61
C LYS A 110 18.39 -14.88 12.88
N ILE A 111 18.65 -16.08 13.40
CA ILE A 111 18.06 -16.55 14.68
C ILE A 111 18.54 -15.70 15.89
N HIS A 112 19.47 -14.76 15.68
CA HIS A 112 20.06 -13.94 16.75
C HIS A 112 19.90 -12.42 16.57
N GLY A 113 18.70 -11.92 16.23
CA GLY A 113 18.31 -10.53 16.54
C GLY A 113 19.15 -9.38 15.96
N ALA A 114 20.05 -9.65 15.01
CA ALA A 114 20.87 -8.62 14.37
C ALA A 114 19.99 -7.75 13.46
N ARG A 115 19.85 -6.47 13.83
CA ARG A 115 19.07 -5.46 13.09
C ARG A 115 19.85 -4.78 11.98
N ALA A 116 21.17 -4.93 12.00
CA ALA A 116 22.09 -4.27 11.09
C ALA A 116 23.22 -5.20 10.65
N THR A 117 23.77 -4.90 9.48
CA THR A 117 24.96 -5.49 8.90
C THR A 117 26.21 -5.06 9.68
N LYS A 118 27.39 -5.57 9.31
CA LYS A 118 28.66 -5.18 9.95
C LYS A 118 28.96 -3.69 9.78
N ARG A 119 28.55 -3.09 8.66
CA ARG A 119 28.65 -1.64 8.40
C ARG A 119 27.51 -0.83 9.03
N GLY A 120 26.68 -1.44 9.87
CA GLY A 120 25.55 -0.75 10.50
C GLY A 120 24.40 -0.44 9.54
N ARG A 121 24.40 -1.05 8.34
CA ARG A 121 23.29 -0.89 7.41
C ARG A 121 22.16 -1.81 7.79
N MET A 122 20.96 -1.40 7.46
CA MET A 122 19.77 -2.13 7.82
C MET A 122 19.59 -3.36 6.92
N LEU A 123 19.12 -4.44 7.54
CA LEU A 123 18.94 -5.74 6.92
C LEU A 123 17.51 -5.93 6.38
N HIS A 124 17.37 -6.35 5.12
CA HIS A 124 16.10 -6.63 4.43
C HIS A 124 15.59 -8.06 4.65
N GLY A 125 16.41 -9.09 4.37
CA GLY A 125 15.92 -10.46 4.22
C GLY A 125 15.82 -11.24 5.54
N GLN A 126 14.63 -11.45 6.10
CA GLN A 126 14.47 -12.20 7.36
C GLN A 126 14.00 -13.66 7.20
N GLU A 127 13.36 -14.02 6.09
CA GLU A 127 12.74 -15.35 5.94
C GLU A 127 13.65 -16.42 5.32
N GLY A 128 14.78 -16.04 4.70
CA GLY A 128 15.68 -16.97 4.01
C GLY A 128 15.12 -17.56 2.72
N ARG A 129 14.02 -17.00 2.20
CA ARG A 129 13.28 -17.51 1.03
C ARG A 129 13.62 -16.78 -0.27
N GLY A 130 14.17 -15.56 -0.19
CA GLY A 130 14.40 -14.69 -1.36
C GLY A 130 15.28 -15.29 -2.45
N ARG A 131 16.27 -16.12 -2.09
CA ARG A 131 17.20 -16.76 -3.05
C ARG A 131 16.54 -17.72 -4.03
N PHE A 132 15.43 -18.37 -3.67
CA PHE A 132 14.69 -19.26 -4.56
C PHE A 132 13.79 -18.51 -5.55
N LYS A 133 13.55 -17.21 -5.34
CA LYS A 133 12.84 -16.37 -6.31
C LYS A 133 13.64 -16.21 -7.62
N ALA A 134 14.95 -16.51 -7.62
CA ALA A 134 15.75 -16.57 -8.85
C ALA A 134 15.17 -17.54 -9.89
N PHE A 135 14.51 -18.62 -9.46
CA PHE A 135 13.84 -19.57 -10.36
C PHE A 135 12.58 -19.00 -11.02
N ALA A 136 12.10 -17.82 -10.61
CA ALA A 136 11.10 -17.09 -11.39
C ALA A 136 11.68 -16.56 -12.71
N LEU A 137 13.00 -16.39 -12.79
CA LEU A 137 13.71 -15.80 -13.92
C LEU A 137 14.33 -16.87 -14.84
N GLY A 138 14.97 -17.91 -14.29
CA GLY A 138 15.61 -18.96 -15.10
C GLY A 138 15.52 -20.35 -14.51
N THR A 139 16.07 -21.32 -15.23
CA THR A 139 16.02 -22.75 -14.88
C THR A 139 17.26 -23.23 -14.13
N VAL A 140 18.36 -22.46 -14.18
CA VAL A 140 19.63 -22.77 -13.50
C VAL A 140 20.09 -21.53 -12.77
N VAL A 141 20.57 -21.68 -11.54
CA VAL A 141 21.15 -20.59 -10.77
C VAL A 141 22.48 -21.03 -10.20
N ASP A 142 23.53 -20.29 -10.56
CA ASP A 142 24.89 -20.51 -10.08
C ASP A 142 25.33 -19.31 -9.23
N TRP A 143 25.86 -19.57 -8.05
CA TRP A 143 26.49 -18.57 -7.19
C TRP A 143 27.99 -18.78 -7.21
N LYS A 144 28.74 -17.80 -7.72
CA LYS A 144 30.19 -17.72 -7.60
C LYS A 144 30.51 -16.83 -6.41
N VAL A 145 31.01 -17.42 -5.33
CA VAL A 145 31.25 -16.73 -4.06
C VAL A 145 32.73 -16.48 -3.90
N THR A 146 33.12 -15.24 -3.60
CA THR A 146 34.47 -14.90 -3.14
C THR A 146 34.37 -14.27 -1.76
N TYR A 147 35.07 -14.82 -0.77
CA TYR A 147 35.04 -14.35 0.62
C TYR A 147 36.44 -14.37 1.24
N LYS A 148 36.59 -13.75 2.41
CA LYS A 148 37.83 -13.82 3.21
C LYS A 148 37.71 -14.90 4.28
N ASP A 149 38.68 -15.82 4.32
CA ASP A 149 38.79 -16.80 5.40
C ASP A 149 39.21 -16.15 6.73
N SER A 150 39.33 -16.96 7.79
CA SER A 150 39.75 -16.48 9.12
C SER A 150 41.14 -15.83 9.14
N ASP A 151 42.00 -16.17 8.17
CA ASP A 151 43.34 -15.62 8.02
C ASP A 151 43.37 -14.41 7.07
N GLY A 152 42.21 -13.99 6.56
CA GLY A 152 42.06 -12.87 5.63
C GLY A 152 42.41 -13.19 4.17
N ARG A 153 42.62 -14.46 3.82
CA ARG A 153 42.91 -14.91 2.45
C ARG A 153 41.62 -14.98 1.63
N LEU A 154 41.71 -14.61 0.36
CA LEU A 154 40.57 -14.70 -0.55
C LEU A 154 40.40 -16.14 -1.04
N MET A 155 39.22 -16.68 -0.75
CA MET A 155 38.79 -18.01 -1.15
C MET A 155 37.58 -17.91 -2.06
N ARG A 156 37.45 -18.86 -2.99
CA ARG A 156 36.33 -18.96 -3.93
C ARG A 156 35.79 -20.39 -3.99
N TYR A 157 34.48 -20.48 -4.14
CA TYR A 157 33.77 -21.71 -4.49
C TYR A 157 32.51 -21.36 -5.29
N GLU A 158 31.89 -22.39 -5.85
CA GLU A 158 30.67 -22.26 -6.65
C GLU A 158 29.55 -23.12 -6.05
N VAL A 159 28.32 -22.58 -6.07
CA VAL A 159 27.10 -23.30 -5.73
C VAL A 159 26.19 -23.32 -6.94
N SER A 160 25.66 -24.49 -7.31
CA SER A 160 24.77 -24.64 -8.46
C SER A 160 23.49 -25.38 -8.07
N ILE A 161 22.34 -24.83 -8.49
CA ILE A 161 21.02 -25.41 -8.26
C ILE A 161 20.23 -25.40 -9.57
N LEU A 162 19.63 -26.55 -9.90
CA LEU A 162 18.76 -26.71 -11.06
C LEU A 162 17.29 -26.65 -10.62
N GLU A 163 16.43 -25.98 -11.39
CA GLU A 163 14.99 -25.93 -11.11
C GLU A 163 14.38 -27.35 -11.10
N SER A 164 14.79 -28.18 -12.05
CA SER A 164 14.32 -29.57 -12.18
C SER A 164 14.68 -30.45 -10.97
N ASP A 165 15.65 -30.03 -10.16
CA ASP A 165 16.11 -30.78 -8.99
C ASP A 165 16.54 -29.83 -7.86
N ILE A 166 15.61 -28.97 -7.46
CA ILE A 166 15.84 -27.92 -6.46
C ILE A 166 16.23 -28.46 -5.07
N LYS A 167 16.04 -29.76 -4.82
CA LYS A 167 16.45 -30.45 -3.59
C LYS A 167 17.92 -30.84 -3.60
N GLN A 168 18.57 -30.84 -4.77
CA GLN A 168 20.00 -31.11 -4.93
C GLN A 168 20.77 -29.81 -5.12
N VAL A 169 21.55 -29.46 -4.11
CA VAL A 169 22.51 -28.36 -4.17
C VAL A 169 23.89 -28.94 -4.45
N ARG A 170 24.58 -28.43 -5.47
CA ARG A 170 25.98 -28.79 -5.76
C ARG A 170 26.87 -27.68 -5.25
N ILE A 171 27.86 -28.01 -4.44
CA ILE A 171 28.86 -27.07 -3.92
C ILE A 171 30.23 -27.60 -4.36
N SER A 172 31.03 -26.76 -5.01
CA SER A 172 32.40 -27.10 -5.40
C SER A 172 33.34 -27.09 -4.19
N ASP A 173 34.53 -27.69 -4.33
CA ASP A 173 35.60 -27.45 -3.37
C ASP A 173 36.00 -25.97 -3.33
N GLU A 174 36.46 -25.49 -2.17
CA GLU A 174 37.04 -24.16 -2.04
C GLU A 174 38.45 -24.10 -2.63
N ALA A 175 38.78 -22.98 -3.27
CA ALA A 175 40.09 -22.73 -3.84
C ALA A 175 40.57 -21.30 -3.53
N PRO A 176 41.88 -21.09 -3.31
CA PRO A 176 42.43 -19.75 -3.14
C PRO A 176 42.35 -18.95 -4.44
N VAL A 177 42.04 -17.67 -4.35
CA VAL A 177 41.98 -16.77 -5.51
C VAL A 177 43.37 -16.24 -5.83
N SER A 178 43.79 -16.39 -7.09
CA SER A 178 45.05 -15.83 -7.61
C SER A 178 44.76 -14.57 -8.42
N GLY A 179 45.41 -13.45 -8.07
CA GLY A 179 45.26 -12.16 -8.76
C GLY A 179 44.43 -11.12 -8.00
N PRO A 180 44.22 -9.92 -8.58
CA PRO A 180 43.41 -8.88 -7.97
C PRO A 180 41.94 -9.31 -7.97
N ALA A 181 41.41 -9.61 -6.78
CA ALA A 181 40.02 -9.95 -6.57
C ALA A 181 39.50 -9.26 -5.31
N GLU A 182 38.19 -9.05 -5.28
CA GLU A 182 37.47 -8.52 -4.11
C GLU A 182 36.50 -9.57 -3.60
N THR A 183 36.00 -9.38 -2.39
CA THR A 183 34.90 -10.19 -1.86
C THR A 183 33.61 -9.84 -2.57
N GLY A 184 32.68 -10.78 -2.60
CA GLY A 184 31.37 -10.58 -3.20
C GLY A 184 30.77 -11.88 -3.73
N VAL A 185 29.54 -11.76 -4.22
CA VAL A 185 28.84 -12.86 -4.86
C VAL A 185 28.46 -12.47 -6.29
N THR A 186 28.61 -13.41 -7.21
CA THR A 186 28.05 -13.29 -8.56
C THR A 186 27.03 -14.40 -8.76
N VAL A 187 25.77 -14.02 -8.94
CA VAL A 187 24.65 -14.91 -9.24
C VAL A 187 24.42 -14.91 -10.74
N ILE A 188 24.52 -16.09 -11.36
CA ILE A 188 24.28 -16.28 -12.79
C ILE A 188 23.01 -17.11 -12.94
N ILE A 189 21.99 -16.51 -13.55
CA ILE A 189 20.72 -17.17 -13.83
C ILE A 189 20.72 -17.58 -15.29
N GLY A 190 20.91 -18.88 -15.53
CA GLY A 190 20.91 -19.48 -16.86
C GLY A 190 19.54 -20.02 -17.27
N GLY A 191 19.35 -20.17 -18.58
CA GLY A 191 18.09 -20.67 -19.16
C GLY A 191 16.90 -19.75 -18.83
N PRO A 192 16.94 -18.48 -19.24
CA PRO A 192 15.91 -17.52 -18.88
C PRO A 192 14.57 -17.96 -19.47
N LYS A 193 13.51 -17.93 -18.63
CA LYS A 193 12.17 -18.40 -19.03
C LYS A 193 11.49 -17.49 -20.04
N ARG A 194 11.97 -16.25 -20.16
CA ARG A 194 11.51 -15.17 -21.05
C ARG A 194 12.68 -14.24 -21.36
N GLN A 195 12.51 -13.30 -22.29
CA GLN A 195 13.57 -12.35 -22.63
C GLN A 195 13.75 -11.17 -21.65
N PHE A 196 12.86 -11.00 -20.65
CA PHE A 196 12.90 -9.96 -19.60
C PHE A 196 13.35 -8.54 -20.00
N ALA A 197 13.26 -8.14 -21.28
CA ALA A 197 13.70 -6.83 -21.77
C ALA A 197 13.02 -5.65 -21.05
N THR A 198 11.84 -5.88 -20.48
CA THR A 198 11.13 -4.90 -19.65
C THR A 198 11.89 -4.54 -18.36
N LEU A 199 12.73 -5.42 -17.81
CA LEU A 199 13.55 -5.11 -16.62
C LEU A 199 14.62 -4.06 -16.91
N ALA A 200 15.16 -4.04 -18.14
CA ALA A 200 16.13 -3.05 -18.60
C ALA A 200 15.47 -1.78 -19.18
N SER A 201 14.15 -1.77 -19.34
CA SER A 201 13.41 -0.62 -19.87
C SER A 201 13.27 0.49 -18.82
N ASP A 202 13.01 1.72 -19.29
CA ASP A 202 12.63 2.87 -18.46
C ASP A 202 11.60 2.55 -17.36
N GLY A 203 10.60 1.71 -17.67
CA GLY A 203 9.58 1.31 -16.70
C GLY A 203 10.12 0.36 -15.63
N GLY A 204 10.96 -0.61 -16.01
CA GLY A 204 11.57 -1.55 -15.06
C GLY A 204 12.60 -0.87 -14.15
N LEU A 205 13.41 0.03 -14.70
CA LEU A 205 14.34 0.86 -13.92
C LEU A 205 13.60 1.74 -12.92
N GLN A 206 12.46 2.31 -13.32
CA GLN A 206 11.58 3.09 -12.46
C GLN A 206 11.00 2.24 -11.32
N ASP A 207 10.46 1.05 -11.61
CA ASP A 207 9.94 0.14 -10.59
C ASP A 207 11.03 -0.22 -9.56
N LEU A 208 12.27 -0.47 -10.00
CA LEU A 208 13.40 -0.73 -9.10
C LEU A 208 13.79 0.53 -8.30
N ALA A 209 13.79 1.70 -8.93
CA ALA A 209 14.06 2.97 -8.25
C ALA A 209 13.07 3.22 -7.11
N GLU A 210 11.80 2.88 -7.30
CA GLU A 210 10.77 2.96 -6.25
C GLU A 210 11.02 1.98 -5.11
N ILE A 211 11.37 0.72 -5.42
CA ILE A 211 11.67 -0.32 -4.42
C ILE A 211 12.85 0.09 -3.54
N PHE A 212 13.92 0.63 -4.14
CA PHE A 212 15.16 0.96 -3.43
C PHE A 212 15.25 2.41 -2.96
N ALA A 213 14.20 3.23 -3.18
CA ALA A 213 14.24 4.67 -2.96
C ALA A 213 14.71 5.09 -1.58
N ILE A 214 14.07 4.55 -0.53
CA ILE A 214 14.40 4.88 0.85
C ILE A 214 15.81 4.42 1.22
N TYR A 215 16.19 3.23 0.74
CA TYR A 215 17.49 2.66 1.06
C TYR A 215 18.62 3.46 0.45
N LEU A 216 18.54 3.79 -0.85
CA LEU A 216 19.53 4.60 -1.54
C LEU A 216 19.53 6.08 -1.08
N LYS A 217 18.42 6.57 -0.52
CA LYS A 217 18.38 7.87 0.16
C LYS A 217 19.18 7.86 1.46
N HIS A 218 19.09 6.78 2.26
CA HIS A 218 19.80 6.65 3.53
C HIS A 218 21.29 6.27 3.35
N TYR A 219 21.60 5.43 2.36
CA TYR A 219 22.95 4.91 2.10
C TYR A 219 23.48 5.45 0.77
N ARG A 220 24.01 6.67 0.80
CA ARG A 220 24.50 7.40 -0.39
C ARG A 220 25.74 6.78 -1.04
N ASP A 221 26.46 5.96 -0.30
CA ASP A 221 27.63 5.20 -0.73
C ASP A 221 27.26 3.93 -1.52
N VAL A 222 25.97 3.55 -1.52
CA VAL A 222 25.46 2.39 -2.25
C VAL A 222 25.11 2.76 -3.68
N MET A 223 25.52 1.91 -4.62
CA MET A 223 25.26 2.05 -6.05
C MET A 223 24.64 0.77 -6.60
N ILE A 224 23.49 0.91 -7.25
CA ILE A 224 22.82 -0.18 -7.98
C ILE A 224 22.80 0.21 -9.45
N GLU A 225 23.27 -0.68 -10.30
CA GLU A 225 23.34 -0.50 -11.75
C GLU A 225 22.62 -1.66 -12.45
N VAL A 226 21.76 -1.35 -13.42
CA VAL A 226 20.98 -2.34 -14.17
C VAL A 226 21.10 -2.05 -15.65
N ALA A 227 21.62 -3.00 -16.42
CA ALA A 227 21.90 -2.85 -17.85
C ALA A 227 22.72 -1.59 -18.18
N GLY A 228 23.74 -1.28 -17.37
CA GLY A 228 24.57 -0.08 -17.53
C GLY A 228 23.95 1.22 -16.98
N ASN A 229 22.70 1.19 -16.51
CA ASN A 229 21.99 2.37 -16.02
C ASN A 229 21.98 2.40 -14.50
N ARG A 230 22.46 3.50 -13.91
CA ARG A 230 22.42 3.70 -12.47
C ARG A 230 20.99 3.95 -12.00
N ILE A 231 20.55 3.18 -11.01
CA ILE A 231 19.29 3.45 -10.30
C ILE A 231 19.53 4.60 -9.34
N ASP A 232 18.95 5.76 -9.65
CA ASP A 232 19.01 6.94 -8.79
C ASP A 232 17.58 7.44 -8.48
N PRO A 233 17.11 7.26 -7.23
CA PRO A 233 15.79 7.72 -6.82
C PRO A 233 15.60 9.22 -7.00
N ALA A 234 16.66 10.04 -6.96
CA ALA A 234 16.54 11.50 -7.05
C ALA A 234 15.90 11.97 -8.36
N TYR A 235 16.10 11.25 -9.47
CA TYR A 235 15.47 11.57 -10.75
C TYR A 235 13.99 11.17 -10.81
N ALA A 236 13.61 10.15 -10.04
CA ALA A 236 12.22 9.69 -9.94
C ALA A 236 11.39 10.55 -8.98
N ILE A 237 12.02 11.08 -7.92
CA ILE A 237 11.39 11.90 -6.89
C ILE A 237 11.07 13.29 -7.45
N ASP A 238 9.80 13.68 -7.30
CA ASP A 238 9.36 15.05 -7.50
C ASP A 238 9.56 15.84 -6.22
N GLU A 239 8.98 15.36 -5.13
CA GLU A 239 8.98 16.03 -3.83
C GLU A 239 8.93 15.04 -2.66
N VAL A 240 9.35 15.49 -1.48
CA VAL A 240 9.34 14.71 -0.24
C VAL A 240 8.73 15.55 0.87
N TRP A 241 7.83 14.94 1.65
CA TRP A 241 7.23 15.53 2.84
C TRP A 241 7.45 14.64 4.04
N GLU A 242 7.70 15.24 5.19
CA GLU A 242 7.81 14.52 6.45
C GLU A 242 6.89 15.19 7.48
N LYS A 243 6.09 14.38 8.17
CA LYS A 243 5.11 14.84 9.15
C LYS A 243 5.19 13.98 10.39
N ALA A 244 5.38 14.60 11.54
CA ALA A 244 5.25 13.92 12.82
C ALA A 244 3.77 13.54 13.04
N LEU A 245 3.53 12.29 13.46
CA LEU A 245 2.22 11.80 13.87
C LEU A 245 2.19 11.66 15.39
N PRO A 246 0.98 11.62 16.00
CA PRO A 246 0.86 11.28 17.41
C PRO A 246 1.46 9.91 17.70
N ASP A 247 2.10 9.77 18.86
CA ASP A 247 2.64 8.50 19.33
C ASP A 247 1.56 7.41 19.37
N ILE A 248 1.93 6.21 18.95
CA ILE A 248 1.08 5.02 19.03
C ILE A 248 1.25 4.43 20.43
N ILE A 249 0.17 4.45 21.21
CA ILE A 249 0.14 3.80 22.52
C ILE A 249 -0.36 2.37 22.31
N ASP A 250 0.46 1.38 22.62
CA ASP A 250 0.08 -0.02 22.49
C ASP A 250 -0.84 -0.51 23.64
N GLU A 251 -1.33 -1.75 23.53
CA GLU A 251 -2.20 -2.36 24.55
C GLU A 251 -1.51 -2.51 25.92
N SER A 252 -0.17 -2.45 25.96
CA SER A 252 0.62 -2.48 27.19
C SER A 252 0.92 -1.09 27.77
N GLY A 253 0.45 -0.02 27.13
CA GLY A 253 0.64 1.36 27.54
C GLY A 253 2.01 1.94 27.17
N ILE A 254 2.79 1.27 26.30
CA ILE A 254 4.08 1.78 25.82
C ILE A 254 3.83 2.77 24.68
N SER A 255 4.46 3.94 24.77
CA SER A 255 4.42 4.97 23.73
C SER A 255 5.44 4.66 22.63
N HIS A 256 4.98 4.73 21.38
CA HIS A 256 5.80 4.55 20.20
C HIS A 256 5.74 5.77 19.31
N GLU A 257 6.87 6.46 19.13
CA GLU A 257 6.95 7.56 18.18
C GLU A 257 6.51 7.11 16.78
N ALA A 258 5.74 7.97 16.12
CA ALA A 258 5.26 7.76 14.76
C ALA A 258 5.54 8.96 13.87
N SER A 259 6.02 8.70 12.67
CA SER A 259 6.20 9.73 11.64
C SER A 259 5.79 9.21 10.28
N LEU A 260 5.38 10.14 9.42
CA LEU A 260 4.92 9.86 8.07
C LEU A 260 5.83 10.57 7.09
N GLU A 261 6.52 9.79 6.25
CA GLU A 261 7.26 10.32 5.10
C GLU A 261 6.49 10.00 3.82
N ILE A 262 6.24 11.01 2.99
CA ILE A 262 5.53 10.89 1.72
C ILE A 262 6.50 11.29 0.62
N ILE A 263 6.68 10.43 -0.37
CA ILE A 263 7.48 10.70 -1.55
C ILE A 263 6.54 10.82 -2.74
N GLY A 264 6.54 11.98 -3.39
CA GLY A 264 5.85 12.23 -4.64
C GLY A 264 6.73 11.85 -5.83
N TRP A 265 6.15 11.17 -6.81
CA TRP A 265 6.86 10.68 -8.01
C TRP A 265 6.54 11.51 -9.24
N ARG A 266 7.53 11.71 -10.11
CA ARG A 266 7.36 12.42 -11.40
C ARG A 266 6.61 11.60 -12.45
N ARG A 267 6.74 10.27 -12.40
CA ARG A 267 6.11 9.32 -13.35
C ARG A 267 4.90 8.63 -12.69
N GLN A 268 4.08 7.94 -13.48
CA GLN A 268 2.95 7.17 -12.95
C GLN A 268 3.43 5.95 -12.17
N THR A 269 2.94 5.80 -10.93
CA THR A 269 3.35 4.71 -10.03
C THR A 269 2.12 4.13 -9.31
N LYS A 270 2.29 2.98 -8.66
CA LYS A 270 1.24 2.45 -7.79
C LYS A 270 1.25 3.20 -6.46
N ARG A 271 0.14 3.86 -6.13
CA ARG A 271 -0.07 4.50 -4.83
C ARG A 271 -0.03 3.45 -3.73
N ALA A 272 0.89 3.60 -2.79
CA ALA A 272 1.08 2.64 -1.71
C ALA A 272 1.39 3.34 -0.39
N LEU A 273 0.98 2.69 0.71
CA LEU A 273 1.36 3.03 2.07
C LEU A 273 2.11 1.85 2.65
N TYR A 274 3.35 2.09 3.07
CA TYR A 274 4.22 1.10 3.66
C TYR A 274 4.31 1.30 5.18
N LEU A 275 4.14 0.21 5.93
CA LEU A 275 4.43 0.16 7.35
C LEU A 275 5.93 -0.05 7.51
N CYS A 276 6.56 0.89 8.18
CA CYS A 276 8.00 0.98 8.27
C CYS A 276 8.49 0.93 9.71
N ASN A 277 9.73 0.49 9.86
CA ASN A 277 10.43 0.69 11.14
C ASN A 277 10.77 2.18 11.35
N GLN A 278 11.36 2.50 12.51
CA GLN A 278 11.80 3.86 12.87
C GLN A 278 12.74 4.52 11.85
N GLN A 279 13.43 3.71 11.03
CA GLN A 279 14.41 4.18 10.04
C GLN A 279 13.80 4.33 8.64
N GLY A 280 12.49 4.13 8.46
CA GLY A 280 11.81 4.31 7.17
C GLY A 280 11.75 3.09 6.27
N PHE A 281 12.20 1.92 6.74
CA PHE A 281 12.24 0.73 5.91
C PHE A 281 10.89 0.04 5.80
N PRO A 282 10.40 -0.24 4.57
CA PRO A 282 9.11 -0.88 4.36
C PRO A 282 9.16 -2.34 4.79
N LEU A 283 8.36 -2.71 5.80
CA LEU A 283 8.22 -4.07 6.32
C LEU A 283 6.95 -4.74 5.84
N SER A 284 5.89 -3.96 5.63
CA SER A 284 4.62 -4.44 5.08
C SER A 284 3.96 -3.33 4.26
N GLN A 285 3.13 -3.71 3.30
CA GLN A 285 2.34 -2.79 2.49
C GLN A 285 0.88 -2.87 2.92
N VAL A 286 0.27 -1.73 3.21
CA VAL A 286 -1.16 -1.62 3.48
C VAL A 286 -1.92 -1.62 2.15
N GLU A 287 -2.92 -2.49 2.01
CA GLU A 287 -3.85 -2.42 0.90
C GLU A 287 -4.78 -1.21 1.07
N ALA A 288 -4.36 -0.07 0.52
CA ALA A 288 -5.11 1.17 0.58
C ALA A 288 -5.35 1.73 -0.82
N ARG A 289 -6.63 1.95 -1.15
CA ARG A 289 -7.01 2.74 -2.32
C ARG A 289 -6.97 4.22 -1.95
N PHE A 290 -6.07 4.96 -2.61
CA PHE A 290 -5.91 6.39 -2.42
C PHE A 290 -6.51 7.17 -3.60
N HIS A 291 -7.47 8.04 -3.32
CA HIS A 291 -8.14 8.88 -4.31
C HIS A 291 -7.64 10.33 -4.30
N VAL A 292 -6.32 10.54 -4.47
CA VAL A 292 -5.68 11.88 -4.42
C VAL A 292 -5.41 12.48 -5.81
N GLY A 293 -6.43 12.57 -6.66
CA GLY A 293 -6.28 13.24 -7.96
C GLY A 293 -5.29 12.56 -8.90
N ASP A 294 -4.39 13.33 -9.56
CA ASP A 294 -3.33 12.82 -10.46
C ASP A 294 -1.99 12.57 -9.76
N PHE A 295 -1.90 12.89 -8.47
CA PHE A 295 -0.65 12.76 -7.74
C PHE A 295 -0.25 11.28 -7.60
N GLN A 296 1.04 11.04 -7.75
CA GLN A 296 1.68 9.72 -7.66
C GLN A 296 2.58 9.76 -6.45
N PHE A 297 2.42 8.81 -5.53
CA PHE A 297 3.15 8.84 -4.27
C PHE A 297 3.33 7.48 -3.63
N SER A 298 4.39 7.37 -2.84
CA SER A 298 4.60 6.29 -1.87
C SER A 298 4.70 6.91 -0.48
N ALA A 299 3.90 6.43 0.46
CA ALA A 299 3.92 6.88 1.84
C ALA A 299 4.54 5.81 2.75
N TYR A 300 5.29 6.25 3.76
CA TYR A 300 6.07 5.42 4.65
C TYR A 300 5.74 5.82 6.10
N LEU A 301 4.96 5.00 6.79
CA LEU A 301 4.60 5.18 8.19
C LEU A 301 5.68 4.54 9.08
N LYS A 302 6.54 5.36 9.67
CA LYS A 302 7.65 4.93 10.53
C LYS A 302 7.18 4.80 11.97
N SER A 303 7.38 3.65 12.59
CA SER A 303 7.19 3.50 14.05
C SER A 303 8.01 2.34 14.62
N SER A 304 8.38 2.43 15.91
CA SER A 304 8.96 1.28 16.63
C SER A 304 7.98 0.14 16.86
N LEU A 305 6.67 0.42 16.88
CA LEU A 305 5.65 -0.61 17.06
C LEU A 305 5.69 -1.64 15.94
N VAL A 306 5.86 -1.17 14.69
CA VAL A 306 5.95 -2.03 13.50
C VAL A 306 7.12 -3.01 13.62
N SER A 307 8.28 -2.53 14.09
CA SER A 307 9.45 -3.38 14.35
C SER A 307 9.19 -4.45 15.41
N ARG A 308 8.42 -4.12 16.45
CA ARG A 308 8.08 -5.09 17.51
C ARG A 308 7.09 -6.13 17.01
N LEU A 309 6.04 -5.70 16.32
CA LEU A 309 5.04 -6.61 15.73
C LEU A 309 5.69 -7.58 14.73
N GLN A 310 6.68 -7.11 13.98
CA GLN A 310 7.45 -7.99 13.11
C GLN A 310 8.25 -9.03 13.89
N GLN A 311 8.94 -8.64 14.99
CA GLN A 311 9.70 -9.58 15.84
C GLN A 311 8.81 -10.66 16.46
N GLU A 312 7.56 -10.33 16.74
CA GLU A 312 6.57 -11.27 17.26
C GLU A 312 5.89 -12.12 16.17
N ASN A 313 6.26 -11.95 14.89
CA ASN A 313 5.58 -12.52 13.72
C ASN A 313 4.08 -12.18 13.67
N ARG A 314 3.71 -11.00 14.16
CA ARG A 314 2.32 -10.48 14.21
C ARG A 314 2.07 -9.37 13.20
N LEU A 315 3.05 -8.99 12.38
CA LEU A 315 2.89 -7.93 11.39
C LEU A 315 1.86 -8.30 10.31
N ASP A 316 1.73 -9.57 9.97
CA ASP A 316 0.68 -10.06 9.04
C ASP A 316 -0.74 -9.91 9.63
N LEU A 317 -0.84 -9.75 10.96
CA LEU A 317 -2.07 -9.47 11.70
C LEU A 317 -2.16 -7.98 12.09
N ALA A 318 -1.42 -7.09 11.40
CA ALA A 318 -1.45 -5.64 11.65
C ALA A 318 -2.86 -5.03 11.57
N GLU A 319 -3.77 -5.63 10.80
CA GLU A 319 -5.19 -5.27 10.74
C GLU A 319 -5.94 -5.50 12.05
N MET A 320 -5.45 -6.42 12.89
CA MET A 320 -6.05 -6.78 14.17
C MET A 320 -5.49 -5.97 15.34
N VAL A 321 -4.58 -5.01 15.10
CA VAL A 321 -3.97 -4.15 16.14
C VAL A 321 -4.64 -2.77 16.10
N PRO A 322 -5.57 -2.44 17.02
CA PRO A 322 -6.36 -1.21 16.94
C PRO A 322 -5.52 0.08 17.00
N ALA A 323 -4.44 0.05 17.80
CA ALA A 323 -3.53 1.19 17.94
C ALA A 323 -2.80 1.50 16.62
N LEU A 324 -2.37 0.46 15.90
CA LEU A 324 -1.72 0.60 14.60
C LEU A 324 -2.72 1.06 13.53
N GLN A 325 -3.94 0.50 13.53
CA GLN A 325 -5.01 0.94 12.61
C GLN A 325 -5.35 2.42 12.79
N THR A 326 -5.43 2.90 14.03
CA THR A 326 -5.66 4.33 14.30
C THR A 326 -4.56 5.20 13.69
N SER A 327 -3.30 4.76 13.78
CA SER A 327 -2.17 5.48 13.17
C SER A 327 -2.19 5.42 11.65
N ILE A 328 -2.58 4.28 11.07
CA ILE A 328 -2.77 4.12 9.61
C ILE A 328 -3.85 5.08 9.11
N ASP A 329 -5.00 5.16 9.80
CA ASP A 329 -6.09 6.06 9.42
C ASP A 329 -5.67 7.53 9.54
N LEU A 330 -4.97 7.90 10.62
CA LEU A 330 -4.36 9.23 10.75
C LEU A 330 -3.40 9.53 9.59
N ALA A 331 -2.53 8.58 9.21
CA ALA A 331 -1.64 8.75 8.08
C ALA A 331 -2.41 8.96 6.77
N ARG A 332 -3.50 8.21 6.54
CA ARG A 332 -4.38 8.37 5.36
C ARG A 332 -5.01 9.76 5.33
N ASP A 333 -5.51 10.25 6.46
CA ASP A 333 -6.10 11.59 6.55
C ASP A 333 -5.06 12.68 6.29
N GLN A 334 -3.83 12.53 6.79
CA GLN A 334 -2.75 13.47 6.52
C GLN A 334 -2.33 13.48 5.04
N ILE A 335 -2.25 12.31 4.39
CA ILE A 335 -1.98 12.20 2.95
C ILE A 335 -3.09 12.90 2.16
N LYS A 336 -4.36 12.65 2.51
CA LYS A 336 -5.51 13.29 1.85
C LYS A 336 -5.48 14.81 2.02
N LEU A 337 -5.20 15.29 3.22
CA LEU A 337 -5.11 16.72 3.51
C LEU A 337 -4.01 17.39 2.69
N LEU A 338 -2.81 16.81 2.68
CA LEU A 338 -1.66 17.31 1.93
C LEU A 338 -2.01 17.49 0.44
N TYR A 339 -2.52 16.45 -0.21
CA TYR A 339 -2.83 16.53 -1.63
C TYR A 339 -4.06 17.38 -1.94
N ARG A 340 -4.98 17.55 -1.00
CA ARG A 340 -6.09 18.51 -1.13
C ARG A 340 -5.59 19.95 -1.09
N GLU A 341 -4.67 20.27 -0.17
CA GLU A 341 -4.02 21.59 -0.10
C GLU A 341 -3.26 21.89 -1.39
N ARG A 342 -2.51 20.92 -1.93
CA ARG A 342 -1.80 21.09 -3.21
C ARG A 342 -2.71 21.21 -4.41
N ALA A 343 -3.82 20.46 -4.44
CA ALA A 343 -4.82 20.62 -5.49
C ALA A 343 -5.44 22.01 -5.44
N ALA A 344 -5.73 22.53 -4.24
CA ALA A 344 -6.24 23.89 -4.06
C ALA A 344 -5.20 24.96 -4.44
N GLU A 345 -3.91 24.75 -4.14
CA GLU A 345 -2.84 25.66 -4.54
C GLU A 345 -2.68 25.73 -6.06
N ARG A 346 -2.65 24.57 -6.74
CA ARG A 346 -2.69 24.52 -8.21
C ARG A 346 -3.93 25.19 -8.77
N ALA A 347 -5.08 24.96 -8.14
CA ALA A 347 -6.32 25.56 -8.59
C ALA A 347 -6.32 27.09 -8.44
N ARG A 348 -5.73 27.64 -7.37
CA ARG A 348 -5.62 29.10 -7.17
C ARG A 348 -4.92 29.78 -8.34
N THR A 349 -3.81 29.22 -8.84
CA THR A 349 -3.09 29.81 -9.98
C THR A 349 -4.00 29.93 -11.20
N VAL A 350 -4.76 28.87 -11.52
CA VAL A 350 -5.68 28.85 -12.67
C VAL A 350 -6.92 29.74 -12.43
N VAL A 351 -7.43 29.75 -11.19
CA VAL A 351 -8.58 30.58 -10.80
C VAL A 351 -8.24 32.07 -10.87
N GLU A 352 -7.02 32.49 -10.55
CA GLU A 352 -6.61 33.88 -10.74
C GLU A 352 -6.59 34.28 -12.23
N GLU A 353 -6.19 33.37 -13.14
CA GLU A 353 -6.35 33.61 -14.59
C GLU A 353 -7.83 33.75 -14.98
N TRP A 354 -8.72 32.93 -14.41
CA TRP A 354 -10.16 33.03 -14.66
C TRP A 354 -10.78 34.33 -14.14
N LYS A 355 -10.32 34.82 -12.99
CA LYS A 355 -10.74 36.12 -12.45
C LYS A 355 -10.29 37.26 -13.35
N GLN A 356 -9.04 37.23 -13.83
CA GLN A 356 -8.53 38.22 -14.79
C GLN A 356 -9.31 38.22 -16.11
N ARG A 357 -9.79 37.05 -16.54
CA ARG A 357 -10.63 36.88 -17.73
C ARG A 357 -12.13 37.14 -17.49
N GLU A 358 -12.53 37.49 -16.27
CA GLU A 358 -13.93 37.70 -15.86
C GLU A 358 -14.86 36.50 -16.12
N VAL A 359 -14.32 35.28 -16.09
CA VAL A 359 -15.10 34.03 -16.32
C VAL A 359 -15.43 33.26 -15.04
N TYR A 360 -14.89 33.69 -13.89
CA TYR A 360 -15.06 32.98 -12.62
C TYR A 360 -16.51 33.08 -12.09
N PRO A 361 -17.16 31.98 -11.66
CA PRO A 361 -18.60 31.99 -11.34
C PRO A 361 -19.02 32.50 -9.96
N PHE A 362 -18.08 32.82 -9.06
CA PHE A 362 -18.40 33.33 -7.73
C PHE A 362 -18.13 34.83 -7.64
N ASP A 363 -19.11 35.56 -7.10
CA ASP A 363 -19.00 36.99 -6.86
C ASP A 363 -18.23 37.25 -5.56
N GLY A 364 -17.46 38.34 -5.53
CA GLY A 364 -16.62 38.72 -4.38
C GLY A 364 -17.40 39.03 -3.09
N ASP A 365 -18.72 39.25 -3.18
CA ASP A 365 -19.58 39.74 -2.10
C ASP A 365 -20.39 38.64 -1.37
N GLU A 366 -20.23 37.35 -1.68
CA GLU A 366 -20.92 36.31 -0.91
C GLU A 366 -20.36 36.23 0.53
N ALA A 367 -21.25 36.20 1.52
CA ALA A 367 -20.87 36.15 2.93
C ALA A 367 -19.93 34.96 3.22
N GLU A 368 -18.72 35.26 3.68
CA GLU A 368 -17.66 34.28 3.97
C GLU A 368 -17.99 33.40 5.19
N THR A 369 -18.89 32.44 5.02
CA THR A 369 -19.06 31.34 5.98
C THR A 369 -18.01 30.25 5.73
N ALA A 370 -17.69 29.46 6.76
CA ALA A 370 -16.79 28.30 6.61
C ALA A 370 -17.29 27.31 5.54
N VAL A 371 -18.62 27.24 5.36
CA VAL A 371 -19.28 26.42 4.34
C VAL A 371 -19.04 26.99 2.94
N SER A 372 -19.26 28.29 2.73
CA SER A 372 -19.00 28.94 1.43
C SER A 372 -17.53 28.85 1.00
N LYS A 373 -16.58 28.97 1.94
CA LYS A 373 -15.15 28.76 1.64
C LYS A 373 -14.85 27.33 1.18
N ALA A 374 -15.49 26.34 1.79
CA ALA A 374 -15.31 24.94 1.41
C ALA A 374 -15.96 24.62 0.04
N GLU A 375 -17.13 25.18 -0.26
CA GLU A 375 -17.80 25.05 -1.56
C GLU A 375 -16.93 25.61 -2.69
N ARG A 376 -16.42 26.84 -2.53
CA ARG A 376 -15.52 27.47 -3.50
C ARG A 376 -14.27 26.64 -3.72
N GLN A 377 -13.65 26.15 -2.64
CA GLN A 377 -12.46 25.30 -2.75
C GLN A 377 -12.75 23.98 -3.48
N ILE A 378 -13.91 23.36 -3.26
CA ILE A 378 -14.32 22.15 -4.00
C ILE A 378 -14.54 22.48 -5.47
N PHE A 379 -15.26 23.56 -5.77
CA PHE A 379 -15.48 24.01 -7.14
C PHE A 379 -14.15 24.25 -7.86
N ASP A 380 -13.23 25.00 -7.25
CA ASP A 380 -11.94 25.34 -7.83
C ASP A 380 -11.15 24.06 -8.19
N ILE A 381 -11.08 23.09 -7.27
CA ILE A 381 -10.40 21.81 -7.49
C ILE A 381 -11.06 21.02 -8.62
N VAL A 382 -12.39 20.91 -8.62
CA VAL A 382 -13.15 20.14 -9.62
C VAL A 382 -13.03 20.78 -11.00
N ALA A 383 -13.21 22.09 -11.09
CA ALA A 383 -13.17 22.84 -12.33
C ALA A 383 -11.80 22.75 -13.01
N VAL A 384 -10.71 22.88 -12.24
CA VAL A 384 -9.34 22.75 -12.77
C VAL A 384 -9.06 21.32 -13.21
N THR A 385 -9.51 20.33 -12.45
CA THR A 385 -9.39 18.92 -12.84
C THR A 385 -10.14 18.62 -14.15
N VAL A 386 -11.32 19.21 -14.35
CA VAL A 386 -12.10 19.06 -15.59
C VAL A 386 -11.42 19.74 -16.78
N GLN A 387 -10.85 20.93 -16.58
CA GLN A 387 -10.10 21.65 -17.61
C GLN A 387 -8.85 20.87 -18.03
N ASP A 388 -8.08 20.33 -17.08
CA ASP A 388 -6.88 19.52 -17.38
C ASP A 388 -7.24 18.20 -18.09
N ALA A 389 -8.37 17.60 -17.75
CA ALA A 389 -8.85 16.39 -18.41
C ALA A 389 -9.43 16.64 -19.82
N THR A 390 -9.74 17.90 -20.15
CA THR A 390 -10.44 18.26 -21.38
C THR A 390 -9.67 19.36 -22.14
N PRO A 391 -8.74 19.00 -23.03
CA PRO A 391 -7.93 19.98 -23.77
C PRO A 391 -8.76 21.03 -24.51
N SER A 392 -9.94 20.66 -25.03
CA SER A 392 -10.86 21.58 -25.72
C SER A 392 -11.46 22.66 -24.80
N LEU A 393 -11.56 22.42 -23.50
CA LEU A 393 -11.99 23.43 -22.52
C LEU A 393 -10.89 24.46 -22.23
N ARG A 394 -9.62 24.06 -22.35
CA ARG A 394 -8.48 24.98 -22.20
C ARG A 394 -8.37 25.93 -23.39
N GLU A 395 -8.71 25.46 -24.58
CA GLU A 395 -8.72 26.25 -25.83
C GLU A 395 -10.04 27.00 -26.09
N ALA A 396 -11.06 26.80 -25.23
CA ALA A 396 -12.37 27.39 -25.40
C ALA A 396 -12.35 28.93 -25.33
N SER A 397 -13.25 29.55 -26.08
CA SER A 397 -13.44 31.00 -26.04
C SER A 397 -13.94 31.45 -24.66
N THR A 398 -13.70 32.72 -24.29
CA THR A 398 -14.11 33.28 -22.99
C THR A 398 -15.60 33.07 -22.66
N PRO A 399 -16.56 33.23 -23.59
CA PRO A 399 -17.98 32.97 -23.32
C PRO A 399 -18.29 31.48 -23.07
N GLU A 400 -17.64 30.58 -23.81
CA GLU A 400 -17.83 29.13 -23.67
C GLU A 400 -17.27 28.64 -22.34
N LEU A 401 -16.09 29.12 -21.94
CA LEU A 401 -15.48 28.78 -20.65
C LEU A 401 -16.35 29.27 -19.49
N ALA A 402 -16.86 30.51 -19.56
CA ALA A 402 -17.78 31.05 -18.54
C ALA A 402 -19.07 30.23 -18.41
N LEU A 403 -19.65 29.78 -19.54
CA LEU A 403 -20.84 28.93 -19.53
C LEU A 403 -20.55 27.58 -18.86
N HIS A 404 -19.44 26.93 -19.21
CA HIS A 404 -19.06 25.64 -18.63
C HIS A 404 -18.80 25.74 -17.12
N LEU A 405 -18.09 26.78 -16.68
CA LEU A 405 -17.81 27.01 -15.26
C LEU A 405 -19.09 27.28 -14.47
N ARG A 406 -20.05 28.04 -15.02
CA ARG A 406 -21.38 28.24 -14.39
C ARG A 406 -22.19 26.96 -14.30
N LEU A 407 -22.17 26.13 -15.35
CA LEU A 407 -22.85 24.82 -15.33
C LEU A 407 -22.24 23.89 -14.29
N LEU A 408 -20.90 23.88 -14.18
CA LEU A 408 -20.18 23.16 -13.13
C LEU A 408 -20.56 23.63 -11.73
N LYS A 409 -20.60 24.95 -11.48
CA LYS A 409 -21.02 25.53 -10.19
C LYS A 409 -22.42 25.04 -9.82
N HIS A 410 -23.36 25.20 -10.74
CA HIS A 410 -24.77 24.84 -10.52
C HIS A 410 -24.97 23.34 -10.26
N ALA A 411 -24.19 22.50 -10.93
CA ALA A 411 -24.28 21.05 -10.75
C ALA A 411 -23.61 20.57 -9.45
N ILE A 412 -22.57 21.26 -8.94
CA ILE A 412 -22.01 21.02 -7.60
C ILE A 412 -23.00 21.45 -6.52
N GLU A 413 -23.66 22.59 -6.67
CA GLU A 413 -24.60 23.15 -5.69
C GLU A 413 -25.89 22.34 -5.56
N ARG A 414 -26.47 21.85 -6.67
CA ARG A 414 -27.80 21.23 -6.65
C ARG A 414 -27.78 19.74 -6.31
N SER A 415 -26.87 18.96 -6.87
CA SER A 415 -26.75 17.54 -6.52
C SER A 415 -25.52 16.90 -7.17
N PRO A 416 -24.59 16.34 -6.36
CA PRO A 416 -23.41 15.60 -6.85
C PRO A 416 -23.74 14.44 -7.80
N THR A 417 -24.89 13.78 -7.60
CA THR A 417 -25.38 12.66 -8.42
C THR A 417 -25.79 13.07 -9.83
N GLU A 418 -26.37 14.26 -10.01
CA GLU A 418 -26.69 14.78 -11.36
C GLU A 418 -25.43 15.29 -12.06
N LEU A 419 -24.43 15.79 -11.32
CA LEU A 419 -23.12 16.12 -11.89
C LEU A 419 -22.45 14.87 -12.49
N GLN A 420 -22.52 13.71 -11.84
CA GLN A 420 -22.03 12.45 -12.43
C GLN A 420 -22.69 12.10 -13.78
N LYS A 421 -24.00 12.32 -13.94
CA LYS A 421 -24.69 12.08 -15.23
C LYS A 421 -24.32 13.11 -16.29
N ILE A 422 -24.26 14.39 -15.91
CA ILE A 422 -23.91 15.49 -16.83
C ILE A 422 -22.47 15.32 -17.35
N LEU A 423 -21.53 14.92 -16.47
CA LEU A 423 -20.14 14.64 -16.85
C LEU A 423 -20.03 13.46 -17.84
N GLN A 424 -20.93 12.47 -17.79
CA GLN A 424 -21.00 11.34 -18.72
C GLN A 424 -21.54 11.75 -20.10
N GLU A 425 -22.68 12.44 -20.12
CA GLU A 425 -23.43 12.68 -21.36
C GLU A 425 -22.91 13.89 -22.15
N VAL A 426 -22.43 14.94 -21.48
CA VAL A 426 -22.15 16.24 -22.11
C VAL A 426 -20.66 16.42 -22.41
N LEU A 427 -19.76 16.02 -21.50
CA LEU A 427 -18.33 16.26 -21.64
C LEU A 427 -17.55 15.09 -22.27
N LYS A 428 -18.21 13.95 -22.55
CA LYS A 428 -17.59 12.73 -23.11
C LYS A 428 -16.24 12.39 -22.46
N LEU A 429 -16.15 12.57 -21.14
CA LEU A 429 -14.92 12.36 -20.41
C LEU A 429 -14.50 10.88 -20.47
N PRO A 430 -13.20 10.57 -20.47
CA PRO A 430 -12.73 9.20 -20.36
C PRO A 430 -13.32 8.52 -19.10
N PRO A 431 -13.67 7.21 -19.16
CA PRO A 431 -14.29 6.51 -18.03
C PRO A 431 -13.48 6.60 -16.73
N ARG A 432 -12.14 6.65 -16.85
CA ARG A 432 -11.23 6.81 -15.71
C ARG A 432 -11.36 8.18 -15.02
N THR A 433 -11.53 9.24 -15.81
CA THR A 433 -11.71 10.61 -15.30
C THR A 433 -13.09 10.78 -14.68
N HIS A 434 -14.12 10.12 -15.24
CA HIS A 434 -15.47 10.09 -14.68
C HIS A 434 -15.50 9.47 -13.27
N ALA A 435 -14.91 8.28 -13.11
CA ALA A 435 -14.79 7.62 -11.80
C ALA A 435 -13.99 8.48 -10.79
N LYS A 436 -12.97 9.20 -11.26
CA LYS A 436 -12.16 10.11 -10.44
C LYS A 436 -12.97 11.29 -9.90
N LEU A 437 -13.77 11.94 -10.76
CA LEU A 437 -14.64 13.07 -10.39
C LEU A 437 -15.78 12.62 -9.46
N ALA A 438 -16.41 11.49 -9.76
CA ALA A 438 -17.44 10.88 -8.93
C ALA A 438 -16.97 10.66 -7.49
N ASN A 439 -15.78 10.09 -7.31
CA ASN A 439 -15.22 9.78 -5.99
C ASN A 439 -14.84 11.05 -5.20
N LEU A 440 -14.30 12.08 -5.87
CA LEU A 440 -13.97 13.36 -5.22
C LEU A 440 -15.23 14.03 -4.63
N LEU A 441 -16.38 13.86 -5.29
CA LEU A 441 -17.66 14.42 -4.85
C LEU A 441 -18.31 13.59 -3.74
N GLU A 442 -18.20 12.25 -3.80
CA GLU A 442 -18.71 11.35 -2.75
C GLU A 442 -17.96 11.48 -1.43
N GLU A 443 -16.62 11.65 -1.46
CA GLU A 443 -15.82 11.80 -0.23
C GLU A 443 -15.99 13.18 0.45
N THR A 444 -16.56 14.17 -0.25
CA THR A 444 -16.97 15.44 0.36
C THR A 444 -18.33 15.33 1.03
N SER A 445 -18.35 14.77 2.26
CA SER A 445 -19.54 14.73 3.12
C SER A 445 -20.24 16.08 3.26
N LEU A 446 -19.50 17.19 3.11
CA LEU A 446 -20.03 18.54 3.14
C LEU A 446 -20.98 18.85 1.98
N ALA A 447 -20.73 18.40 0.74
CA ALA A 447 -21.63 18.66 -0.39
C ALA A 447 -22.96 17.89 -0.24
N GLY A 448 -22.89 16.66 0.28
CA GLY A 448 -24.07 15.88 0.66
C GLY A 448 -24.86 16.51 1.82
N ILE A 449 -24.16 17.02 2.84
CA ILE A 449 -24.76 17.75 3.97
C ILE A 449 -25.38 19.07 3.50
N ILE A 450 -24.72 19.81 2.61
CA ILE A 450 -25.20 21.08 2.04
C ILE A 450 -26.43 20.85 1.16
N SER A 451 -26.41 19.84 0.29
CA SER A 451 -27.58 19.46 -0.51
C SER A 451 -28.75 19.07 0.41
N ALA A 452 -28.48 18.30 1.47
CA ALA A 452 -29.50 17.96 2.46
C ALA A 452 -30.03 19.20 3.20
N VAL A 453 -29.16 20.13 3.61
CA VAL A 453 -29.55 21.38 4.30
C VAL A 453 -30.31 22.31 3.36
N GLY A 454 -29.91 22.40 2.09
CA GLY A 454 -30.62 23.17 1.05
C GLY A 454 -32.01 22.61 0.80
N VAL A 455 -32.14 21.29 0.65
CA VAL A 455 -33.44 20.61 0.52
C VAL A 455 -34.32 20.83 1.76
N VAL A 456 -33.75 20.78 2.97
CA VAL A 456 -34.47 21.06 4.21
C VAL A 456 -34.90 22.53 4.28
N THR A 457 -34.05 23.46 3.87
CA THR A 457 -34.34 24.90 3.86
C THR A 457 -35.43 25.25 2.85
N ASP A 458 -35.38 24.65 1.66
CA ASP A 458 -36.41 24.82 0.64
C ASP A 458 -37.74 24.20 1.06
N ARG A 459 -37.71 23.04 1.75
CA ARG A 459 -38.91 22.44 2.36
C ARG A 459 -39.48 23.31 3.47
N LEU A 460 -38.64 23.90 4.32
CA LEU A 460 -39.07 24.82 5.37
C LEU A 460 -39.70 26.07 4.74
N LYS A 461 -39.05 26.70 3.76
CA LYS A 461 -39.62 27.85 3.03
C LYS A 461 -40.94 27.51 2.35
N PHE A 462 -41.06 26.31 1.76
CA PHE A 462 -42.30 25.82 1.18
C PHE A 462 -43.39 25.64 2.23
N LEU A 463 -43.07 25.05 3.39
CA LEU A 463 -44.01 24.89 4.50
C LEU A 463 -44.44 26.25 5.05
N THR A 464 -43.52 27.20 5.26
CA THR A 464 -43.85 28.56 5.70
C THR A 464 -44.71 29.30 4.67
N ALA A 465 -44.44 29.12 3.37
CA ALA A 465 -45.29 29.67 2.32
C ALA A 465 -46.67 29.01 2.26
N LEU A 466 -46.75 27.69 2.47
CA LEU A 466 -48.02 26.95 2.53
C LEU A 466 -48.84 27.36 3.77
N GLU A 467 -48.16 27.57 4.90
CA GLU A 467 -48.74 28.02 6.15
C GLU A 467 -49.24 29.47 6.01
N ALA A 468 -48.46 30.38 5.42
CA ALA A 468 -48.93 31.72 5.09
C ALA A 468 -50.16 31.67 4.16
N VAL A 469 -50.18 30.80 3.16
CA VAL A 469 -51.31 30.67 2.23
C VAL A 469 -52.57 30.07 2.89
N LEU A 470 -52.41 29.18 3.88
CA LEU A 470 -53.51 28.53 4.61
C LEU A 470 -54.06 29.37 5.77
N PHE A 471 -53.20 30.14 6.45
CA PHE A 471 -53.53 30.84 7.69
C PHE A 471 -53.62 32.37 7.55
N ASP A 472 -53.26 32.95 6.41
CA ASP A 472 -53.51 34.37 6.11
C ASP A 472 -55.00 34.57 5.73
N PRO A 473 -55.77 35.36 6.52
CA PRO A 473 -57.22 35.49 6.38
C PRO A 473 -57.69 36.08 5.04
N GLU A 474 -56.84 36.81 4.30
CA GLU A 474 -57.16 37.30 2.95
C GLU A 474 -56.93 36.25 1.85
N MET A 475 -55.94 35.36 2.02
CA MET A 475 -55.59 34.32 1.04
C MET A 475 -56.44 33.06 1.20
N SER A 476 -56.81 32.68 2.43
CA SER A 476 -57.62 31.47 2.68
C SER A 476 -59.04 31.61 2.14
N GLN A 477 -59.61 32.83 2.09
CA GLN A 477 -60.92 33.09 1.47
C GLN A 477 -60.91 32.98 -0.06
N ARG A 478 -59.74 33.15 -0.72
CA ARG A 478 -59.59 33.03 -2.18
C ARG A 478 -59.30 31.60 -2.65
N LEU A 479 -58.87 30.71 -1.76
CA LEU A 479 -58.55 29.32 -2.05
C LEU A 479 -59.77 28.40 -1.88
N ARG A 480 -60.49 28.17 -2.98
CA ARG A 480 -61.47 27.07 -3.04
C ARG A 480 -60.72 25.74 -3.14
N GLU A 481 -60.60 25.05 -2.01
CA GLU A 481 -59.83 23.82 -1.73
C GLU A 481 -59.78 22.78 -2.85
N ARG A 482 -60.83 22.65 -3.66
CA ARG A 482 -60.95 21.55 -4.64
C ARG A 482 -60.37 21.83 -6.04
N THR A 483 -60.10 23.09 -6.41
CA THR A 483 -59.76 23.43 -7.82
C THR A 483 -58.30 23.83 -8.03
N GLN A 484 -57.62 24.32 -7.00
CA GLN A 484 -56.25 24.85 -7.13
C GLN A 484 -55.18 23.96 -6.49
N LEU A 485 -55.44 23.36 -5.31
CA LEU A 485 -54.48 22.48 -4.63
C LEU A 485 -54.24 21.14 -5.36
N HIS A 486 -55.28 20.57 -5.98
CA HIS A 486 -55.14 19.34 -6.78
C HIS A 486 -54.35 19.54 -8.08
N LYS A 487 -54.40 20.75 -8.66
CA LYS A 487 -53.64 21.08 -9.88
C LYS A 487 -52.17 21.35 -9.59
N SER A 488 -51.84 21.97 -8.45
CA SER A 488 -50.45 22.18 -8.04
C SER A 488 -49.79 20.86 -7.61
N TRP A 489 -50.48 20.00 -6.85
CA TRP A 489 -49.99 18.68 -6.44
C TRP A 489 -49.65 17.76 -7.63
N ASN A 490 -50.54 17.70 -8.64
CA ASN A 490 -50.30 16.90 -9.85
C ASN A 490 -49.19 17.47 -10.75
N ARG A 491 -48.87 18.76 -10.66
CA ARG A 491 -47.78 19.37 -11.46
C ARG A 491 -46.40 19.12 -10.85
N THR A 492 -46.26 19.09 -9.52
CA THR A 492 -44.98 18.80 -8.85
C THR A 492 -44.67 17.31 -8.74
N HIS A 493 -45.68 16.43 -8.67
CA HIS A 493 -45.46 14.98 -8.53
C HIS A 493 -45.76 14.16 -9.80
N GLY A 494 -46.39 14.75 -10.82
CA GLY A 494 -46.82 14.03 -12.04
C GLY A 494 -45.73 13.72 -13.06
N CYS A 495 -44.56 14.38 -13.00
CA CYS A 495 -43.45 14.09 -13.92
C CYS A 495 -42.59 12.89 -13.48
N SER A 496 -42.57 12.54 -12.19
CA SER A 496 -41.76 11.41 -11.70
C SER A 496 -42.42 10.05 -11.95
N ALA A 497 -43.75 9.99 -12.06
CA ALA A 497 -44.49 8.74 -12.18
C ALA A 497 -44.66 8.21 -13.63
N LYS A 498 -44.31 8.97 -14.67
CA LYS A 498 -44.51 8.54 -16.07
C LYS A 498 -43.33 7.80 -16.71
N ASN A 499 -42.12 7.87 -16.14
CA ASN A 499 -40.96 7.16 -16.68
C ASN A 499 -40.71 5.78 -16.06
N THR A 500 -41.47 5.37 -15.05
CA THR A 500 -41.29 4.07 -14.38
C THR A 500 -42.26 2.99 -14.88
N ILE A 501 -43.22 3.33 -15.74
CA ILE A 501 -44.26 2.38 -16.22
C ILE A 501 -44.14 2.04 -17.73
N SER A 502 -43.25 2.68 -18.49
CA SER A 502 -43.04 2.36 -19.91
C SER A 502 -41.96 1.29 -20.20
N GLY A 503 -41.28 0.76 -19.17
CA GLY A 503 -40.19 -0.22 -19.33
C GLY A 503 -40.56 -1.69 -19.05
N LEU A 504 -41.80 -2.01 -18.70
CA LEU A 504 -42.22 -3.36 -18.27
C LEU A 504 -43.31 -4.00 -19.14
N ALA A 505 -43.58 -3.45 -20.33
CA ALA A 505 -44.54 -4.02 -21.28
C ALA A 505 -44.04 -3.90 -22.72
N THR A 506 -42.95 -4.56 -23.06
CA THR A 506 -42.61 -5.01 -24.43
C THR A 506 -41.51 -6.07 -24.30
N GLY A 507 -41.94 -7.32 -24.20
CA GLY A 507 -41.09 -8.49 -24.06
C GLY A 507 -41.90 -9.76 -24.33
N HIS A 508 -42.41 -9.84 -25.56
CA HIS A 508 -42.66 -11.09 -26.26
C HIS A 508 -41.74 -11.15 -27.47
#